data_AF-A0A4Y2DJ69-F1
#
_entry.id   AF-A0A4Y2DJ69-F1
#
_cell.length_a   1.000
_cell.length_b   1.000
_cell.length_c   1.000
_cell.angle_alpha   90.00
_cell.angle_beta   90.00
_cell.angle_gamma   90.00
#
_symmetry.space_group_name_H-M   'P 1'
#
loop_
_entity.id
_entity.type
_entity.pdbx_description
1 polymer ?
#
loop_
_entity_poly.entity_id
_entity_poly.type
_entity_poly.pdbx_seq_one_letter_code
_entity_poly.pdbx_strand_id
1 'polypeptide(L)'
;MTGKKSGFLGLFNQNYHRNNVVFLHCVIHQDALCKSALNMKPVFDAVVKLVNTIRSRGLTHRQFQDFLQSVQSEYSDVLYYTKVRWLSAGCVFERVWQLKDDIVSFFHEKQCSAECEMLEDTEWLSDFACFTDLLCHMNNLNVKMQGKNQFIDDIWAHLKAFKLKLNLFTGQLAKNDLSHFSRLNSIPSVNEEKLKNYEDGLKKLHFEFECRFQDFSAMQTELDIFTMPFNVNCEAVKSDLN
;
A
#
# COMPACT_ATOMS: atom_id res chain seq x y z
N MET A 1 8.87 11.53 19.83
CA MET A 1 8.00 10.95 20.88
C MET A 1 8.62 9.70 21.54
N THR A 2 9.43 8.91 20.83
CA THR A 2 9.91 7.58 21.25
C THR A 2 11.36 7.52 21.76
N GLY A 3 12.03 8.66 21.99
CA GLY A 3 13.45 8.65 22.37
C GLY A 3 13.67 8.09 23.79
N LYS A 4 14.75 7.31 23.96
CA LYS A 4 15.07 6.57 25.19
C LYS A 4 15.38 7.47 26.40
N LYS A 5 15.97 8.64 26.14
CA LYS A 5 16.33 9.64 27.16
C LYS A 5 15.57 10.96 27.01
N SER A 6 14.91 11.17 25.87
CA SER A 6 14.22 12.41 25.51
C SER A 6 12.96 12.09 24.68
N GLY A 7 11.88 12.84 24.93
CA GLY A 7 10.56 12.57 24.34
C GLY A 7 9.61 11.84 25.29
N PHE A 8 8.32 11.86 24.97
CA PHE A 8 7.25 11.40 25.86
C PHE A 8 7.49 9.98 26.42
N LEU A 9 7.81 9.00 25.58
CA LEU A 9 8.05 7.62 26.01
C LEU A 9 9.17 7.52 27.05
N GLY A 10 10.31 8.15 26.78
CA GLY A 10 11.46 8.16 27.68
C GLY A 10 11.14 8.84 29.01
N LEU A 11 10.46 9.99 28.97
CA LEU A 11 10.06 10.74 30.17
C LEU A 11 8.97 10.00 30.97
N PHE A 12 8.02 9.35 30.30
CA PHE A 12 6.97 8.56 30.95
C PHE A 12 7.57 7.37 31.71
N ASN A 13 8.44 6.61 31.05
CA ASN A 13 9.12 5.47 31.67
C ASN A 13 10.09 5.87 32.79
N GLN A 14 10.61 7.10 32.78
CA GLN A 14 11.42 7.67 33.87
C GLN A 14 10.60 8.08 35.08
N ASN A 15 9.37 8.59 34.90
CA ASN A 15 8.55 9.04 36.02
C ASN A 15 7.63 7.93 36.57
N TYR A 16 7.34 6.90 35.77
CA TYR A 16 6.41 5.82 36.10
C TYR A 16 7.05 4.45 35.91
N HIS A 17 8.10 4.12 36.65
CA HIS A 17 8.87 2.87 36.46
C HIS A 17 8.09 1.56 36.65
N ARG A 18 6.91 1.59 37.30
CA ARG A 18 6.02 0.43 37.51
C ARG A 18 4.70 0.63 36.78
N ASN A 19 4.76 0.83 35.47
CA ASN A 19 3.57 0.88 34.62
C ASN A 19 3.56 -0.32 33.67
N ASN A 20 2.37 -0.84 33.36
CA ASN A 20 2.17 -1.92 32.37
C ASN A 20 1.70 -1.34 31.02
N VAL A 21 2.12 -0.12 30.67
CA VAL A 21 1.67 0.55 29.44
C VAL A 21 2.51 0.09 28.28
N VAL A 22 1.86 -0.40 27.22
CA VAL A 22 2.53 -0.72 25.97
C VAL A 22 2.46 0.46 25.00
N PHE A 23 3.60 0.77 24.41
CA PHE A 23 3.73 1.85 23.43
C PHE A 23 3.92 1.27 22.04
N LEU A 24 2.93 1.52 21.19
CA LEU A 24 2.94 1.06 19.81
C LEU A 24 3.13 2.23 18.86
N HIS A 25 3.76 1.94 17.74
CA HIS A 25 3.78 2.89 16.65
C HIS A 25 2.40 2.97 16.00
N CYS A 26 2.09 4.11 15.37
CA CYS A 26 0.88 4.22 14.56
C CYS A 26 0.97 3.22 13.40
N VAL A 27 0.03 2.27 13.37
CA VAL A 27 0.01 1.16 12.40
C VAL A 27 -0.05 1.68 10.96
N ILE A 28 -0.87 2.70 10.71
CA ILE A 28 -0.99 3.36 9.41
C ILE A 28 0.32 4.00 8.97
N HIS A 29 1.08 4.56 9.91
CA HIS A 29 2.38 5.12 9.62
C HIS A 29 3.41 4.03 9.30
N GLN A 30 3.44 2.94 10.06
CA GLN A 30 4.35 1.81 9.79
C GLN A 30 4.05 1.14 8.45
N ASP A 31 2.78 0.88 8.13
CA ASP A 31 2.32 0.38 6.84
C ASP A 31 2.78 1.28 5.67
N ALA A 32 2.64 2.60 5.83
CA ALA A 32 3.11 3.56 4.83
C ALA A 32 4.65 3.59 4.69
N LEU A 33 5.40 3.20 5.71
CA LEU A 33 6.86 3.11 5.66
C LEU A 33 7.34 1.80 5.01
N CYS A 34 6.58 0.70 5.11
CA CYS A 34 6.92 -0.57 4.46
C CYS A 34 7.16 -0.42 2.95
N LYS A 35 6.51 0.56 2.29
CA LYS A 35 6.70 0.83 0.86
C LYS A 35 8.15 1.14 0.46
N SER A 36 9.00 1.58 1.39
CA SER A 36 10.41 1.87 1.08
C SER A 36 11.19 0.63 0.65
N ALA A 37 10.68 -0.57 0.93
CA ALA A 37 11.21 -1.82 0.39
C ALA A 37 11.05 -1.95 -1.13
N LEU A 38 10.12 -1.21 -1.73
CA LEU A 38 9.78 -1.33 -3.13
C LEU A 38 10.51 -0.27 -3.96
N ASN A 39 11.11 -0.67 -5.08
CA ASN A 39 11.77 0.25 -6.01
C ASN A 39 10.75 0.97 -6.92
N MET A 40 9.71 1.58 -6.32
CA MET A 40 8.58 2.18 -7.04
C MET A 40 8.81 3.63 -7.46
N LYS A 41 9.88 4.26 -6.98
CA LYS A 41 10.09 5.70 -7.12
C LYS A 41 9.96 6.21 -8.57
N PRO A 42 10.55 5.56 -9.59
CA PRO A 42 10.43 6.04 -10.97
C PRO A 42 8.98 6.05 -11.47
N VAL A 43 8.24 4.96 -11.26
CA VAL A 43 6.83 4.85 -11.66
C VAL A 43 5.98 5.84 -10.88
N PHE A 44 6.24 5.98 -9.58
CA PHE A 44 5.51 6.90 -8.72
C PHE A 44 5.68 8.36 -9.12
N ASP A 45 6.93 8.78 -9.37
CA ASP A 45 7.22 10.15 -9.77
C ASP A 45 6.60 10.45 -11.14
N ALA A 46 6.58 9.49 -12.08
CA ALA A 46 5.94 9.62 -13.38
C ALA A 46 4.40 9.75 -13.27
N VAL A 47 3.73 8.86 -12.54
CA VAL A 47 2.25 8.92 -12.33
C VAL A 47 1.85 10.23 -11.65
N VAL A 48 2.61 10.65 -10.62
CA VAL A 48 2.34 11.92 -9.93
C VAL A 48 2.56 13.12 -10.85
N LYS A 49 3.61 13.11 -11.68
CA LYS A 49 3.84 14.15 -12.68
C LYS A 49 2.66 14.24 -13.65
N LEU A 50 2.24 13.11 -14.23
CA LEU A 50 1.11 13.02 -15.16
C LEU A 50 -0.18 13.60 -14.54
N VAL A 51 -0.55 13.12 -13.36
CA VAL A 51 -1.74 13.61 -12.63
C VAL A 51 -1.63 15.12 -12.39
N ASN A 52 -0.47 15.62 -11.99
CA ASN A 52 -0.27 17.06 -11.77
C ASN A 52 -0.32 17.86 -13.08
N THR A 53 0.17 17.34 -14.20
CA THR A 53 0.04 18.00 -15.52
C THR A 53 -1.42 18.21 -15.88
N ILE A 54 -2.28 17.21 -15.64
CA ILE A 54 -3.73 17.31 -15.86
C ILE A 54 -4.39 18.25 -14.84
N ARG A 55 -4.07 18.09 -13.55
CA ARG A 55 -4.83 18.69 -12.44
C ARG A 55 -4.39 20.10 -12.03
N SER A 56 -3.13 20.47 -12.24
CA SER A 56 -2.56 21.71 -11.71
C SER A 56 -3.01 22.97 -12.47
N ARG A 57 -3.36 22.83 -13.75
CA ARG A 57 -3.80 23.94 -14.61
C ARG A 57 -5.31 23.86 -14.83
N GLY A 58 -6.06 24.85 -14.37
CA GLY A 58 -7.53 24.85 -14.43
C GLY A 58 -8.13 24.82 -15.84
N LEU A 59 -7.40 25.24 -16.87
CA LEU A 59 -7.85 25.07 -18.26
C LEU A 59 -7.67 23.62 -18.74
N THR A 60 -6.47 23.06 -18.55
CA THR A 60 -6.15 21.67 -18.92
C THR A 60 -7.08 20.69 -18.22
N HIS A 61 -7.33 20.91 -16.93
CA HIS A 61 -8.22 20.07 -16.15
C HIS A 61 -9.65 20.07 -16.72
N ARG A 62 -10.24 21.26 -16.96
CA ARG A 62 -11.57 21.37 -17.58
C ARG A 62 -11.64 20.70 -18.95
N GLN A 63 -10.64 20.95 -19.81
CA GLN A 63 -10.56 20.32 -21.13
C GLN A 63 -10.47 18.79 -21.06
N PHE A 64 -9.76 18.26 -20.06
CA PHE A 64 -9.69 16.82 -19.84
C PHE A 64 -11.04 16.26 -19.40
N GLN A 65 -11.77 16.94 -18.51
CA GLN A 65 -13.12 16.51 -18.12
C GLN A 65 -14.11 16.56 -19.29
N ASP A 66 -14.07 17.62 -20.09
CA ASP A 66 -14.90 17.76 -21.30
C ASP A 66 -14.58 16.64 -22.32
N PHE A 67 -13.30 16.28 -22.46
CA PHE A 67 -12.85 15.17 -23.29
C PHE A 67 -13.38 13.82 -22.77
N LEU A 68 -13.23 13.53 -21.47
CA LEU A 68 -13.74 12.28 -20.88
C LEU A 68 -15.26 12.14 -21.06
N GLN A 69 -15.99 13.26 -20.96
CA GLN A 69 -17.42 13.27 -21.22
C GLN A 69 -17.75 13.00 -22.70
N SER A 70 -16.97 13.53 -23.64
CA SER A 70 -17.21 13.35 -25.07
C SER A 70 -16.97 11.91 -25.54
N VAL A 71 -15.97 11.23 -24.96
CA VAL A 71 -15.67 9.82 -25.24
C VAL A 71 -16.50 8.85 -24.39
N GLN A 72 -17.40 9.36 -23.55
CA GLN A 72 -18.24 8.57 -22.63
C GLN A 72 -17.41 7.66 -21.72
N SER A 73 -16.27 8.16 -21.22
CA SER A 73 -15.41 7.41 -20.31
C SER A 73 -16.15 7.03 -19.02
N GLU A 74 -15.79 5.88 -18.44
CA GLU A 74 -16.36 5.39 -17.18
C GLU A 74 -16.14 6.38 -16.02
N TYR A 75 -15.01 7.09 -16.04
CA TYR A 75 -14.65 8.06 -15.02
C TYR A 75 -14.58 9.47 -15.60
N SER A 76 -15.13 10.43 -14.85
CA SER A 76 -15.18 11.84 -15.29
C SER A 76 -13.93 12.66 -14.95
N ASP A 77 -12.97 12.09 -14.22
CA ASP A 77 -11.74 12.79 -13.81
C ASP A 77 -10.67 11.82 -13.25
N VAL A 78 -9.42 12.28 -13.24
CA VAL A 78 -8.34 11.69 -12.44
C VAL A 78 -8.44 12.12 -10.98
N LEU A 79 -7.89 11.31 -10.07
CA LEU A 79 -7.82 11.66 -8.65
C LEU A 79 -6.58 12.50 -8.35
N TYR A 80 -6.73 13.54 -7.53
CA TYR A 80 -5.61 14.37 -7.11
C TYR A 80 -4.77 13.67 -6.03
N TYR A 81 -3.45 13.58 -6.25
CA TYR A 81 -2.53 13.01 -5.29
C TYR A 81 -1.93 14.07 -4.37
N THR A 82 -1.86 13.78 -3.07
CA THR A 82 -1.08 14.56 -2.10
C THR A 82 -0.10 13.66 -1.35
N LYS A 83 1.16 14.11 -1.19
CA LYS A 83 2.21 13.33 -0.51
C LYS A 83 1.84 12.88 0.91
N VAL A 84 0.98 13.64 1.57
CA VAL A 84 0.52 13.38 2.94
C VAL A 84 -0.46 12.20 3.00
N ARG A 85 -1.10 11.85 1.87
CA ARG A 85 -2.12 10.80 1.78
C ARG A 85 -1.63 9.64 0.92
N TRP A 86 -0.59 8.95 1.38
CA TRP A 86 -0.17 7.66 0.81
C TRP A 86 -1.36 6.70 0.63
N LEU A 87 -2.35 6.78 1.53
CA LEU A 87 -3.57 5.99 1.49
C LEU A 87 -4.37 6.18 0.20
N SER A 88 -4.32 7.36 -0.41
CA SER A 88 -4.96 7.61 -1.71
C SER A 88 -4.11 7.18 -2.90
N ALA A 89 -2.86 6.77 -2.71
CA ALA A 89 -1.98 6.42 -3.83
C ALA A 89 -2.53 5.25 -4.64
N GLY A 90 -3.04 4.20 -3.98
CA GLY A 90 -3.69 3.08 -4.67
C GLY A 90 -4.89 3.52 -5.50
N CYS A 91 -5.77 4.35 -4.95
CA CYS A 91 -6.91 4.88 -5.70
C CYS A 91 -6.48 5.75 -6.89
N VAL A 92 -5.44 6.57 -6.73
CA VAL A 92 -4.92 7.41 -7.81
C VAL A 92 -4.32 6.56 -8.92
N PHE A 93 -3.46 5.61 -8.58
CA PHE A 93 -2.86 4.68 -9.55
C PHE A 93 -3.93 3.89 -10.28
N GLU A 94 -4.91 3.37 -9.55
CA GLU A 94 -6.05 2.67 -10.12
C GLU A 94 -6.82 3.54 -11.09
N ARG A 95 -7.14 4.79 -10.72
CA ARG A 95 -7.83 5.72 -11.62
C ARG A 95 -7.03 6.02 -12.88
N VAL A 96 -5.72 6.20 -12.76
CA VAL A 96 -4.84 6.44 -13.92
C VAL A 96 -4.77 5.19 -14.80
N TRP A 97 -4.74 4.00 -14.21
CA TRP A 97 -4.78 2.74 -14.96
C TRP A 97 -6.07 2.61 -15.78
N GLN A 98 -7.22 2.90 -15.16
CA GLN A 98 -8.53 2.86 -15.81
C GLN A 98 -8.66 3.88 -16.95
N LEU A 99 -8.05 5.06 -16.78
CA LEU A 99 -8.10 6.15 -17.75
C LEU A 99 -6.91 6.18 -18.72
N LYS A 100 -5.99 5.20 -18.69
CA LYS A 100 -4.70 5.30 -19.41
C LYS A 100 -4.86 5.56 -20.91
N ASP A 101 -5.82 4.90 -21.55
CA ASP A 101 -6.06 5.00 -22.99
C ASP A 101 -6.70 6.36 -23.36
N ASP A 102 -7.60 6.85 -22.50
CA ASP A 102 -8.20 8.19 -22.62
C ASP A 102 -7.16 9.29 -22.40
N ILE A 103 -6.26 9.11 -21.43
CA ILE A 103 -5.16 10.03 -21.14
C ILE A 103 -4.22 10.14 -22.34
N VAL A 104 -3.82 9.01 -22.91
CA VAL A 104 -2.98 8.97 -24.13
C VAL A 104 -3.68 9.71 -25.27
N SER A 105 -4.95 9.39 -25.53
CA SER A 105 -5.75 10.03 -26.59
C SER A 105 -5.86 11.55 -26.41
N PHE A 106 -6.11 12.00 -25.17
CA PHE A 106 -6.19 13.43 -24.85
C PHE A 106 -4.88 14.17 -25.11
N PHE A 107 -3.73 13.61 -24.71
CA PHE A 107 -2.43 14.26 -24.92
C PHE A 107 -1.98 14.24 -26.38
N HIS A 108 -2.39 13.23 -27.16
CA HIS A 108 -2.22 13.23 -28.63
C HIS A 108 -3.04 14.34 -29.29
N GLU A 109 -4.31 14.53 -28.91
CA GLU A 109 -5.14 15.65 -29.42
C GLU A 109 -4.54 17.01 -29.10
N LYS A 110 -3.91 17.14 -27.92
CA LYS A 110 -3.20 18.36 -27.49
C LYS A 110 -1.82 18.55 -28.12
N GLN A 111 -1.36 17.63 -28.97
CA GLN A 111 0.01 17.63 -29.52
C GLN A 111 1.09 17.69 -28.42
N CYS A 112 0.83 17.01 -27.30
CA CYS A 112 1.67 16.99 -26.09
C CYS A 112 1.97 15.55 -25.63
N SER A 113 2.17 14.62 -26.56
CA SER A 113 2.37 13.19 -26.28
C SER A 113 3.55 12.88 -25.35
N ALA A 114 4.58 13.74 -25.31
CA ALA A 114 5.70 13.61 -24.38
C ALA A 114 5.29 13.63 -22.90
N GLU A 115 4.10 14.16 -22.55
CA GLU A 115 3.57 14.10 -21.17
C GLU A 115 3.02 12.71 -20.82
N CYS A 116 2.69 11.88 -21.82
CA CYS A 116 2.09 10.56 -21.64
C CYS A 116 2.90 9.39 -22.22
N GLU A 117 4.11 9.62 -22.74
CA GLU A 117 4.91 8.61 -23.46
C GLU A 117 5.13 7.30 -22.67
N MET A 118 5.24 7.40 -21.34
CA MET A 118 5.43 6.20 -20.50
C MET A 118 4.22 5.26 -20.48
N LEU A 119 3.02 5.75 -20.81
CA LEU A 119 1.83 4.90 -20.94
C LEU A 119 1.82 4.09 -22.25
N GLU A 120 2.72 4.41 -23.19
CA GLU A 120 2.88 3.68 -24.46
C GLU A 120 4.06 2.69 -24.41
N ASP A 121 4.91 2.77 -23.37
CA ASP A 121 6.01 1.83 -23.12
C ASP A 121 5.49 0.57 -22.40
N THR A 122 5.55 -0.58 -23.08
CA THR A 122 5.08 -1.87 -22.56
C THR A 122 5.88 -2.36 -21.34
N GLU A 123 7.18 -2.08 -21.30
CA GLU A 123 8.00 -2.43 -20.14
C GLU A 123 7.55 -1.59 -18.95
N TRP A 124 7.43 -0.27 -19.12
CA TRP A 124 6.96 0.61 -18.04
C TRP A 124 5.54 0.26 -17.58
N LEU A 125 4.63 -0.06 -18.51
CA LEU A 125 3.27 -0.49 -18.20
C LEU A 125 3.22 -1.74 -17.31
N SER A 126 4.17 -2.67 -17.46
CA SER A 126 4.27 -3.84 -16.58
C SER A 126 4.57 -3.43 -15.12
N ASP A 127 5.50 -2.50 -14.92
CA ASP A 127 5.82 -2.00 -13.58
C ASP A 127 4.65 -1.23 -13.00
N PHE A 128 4.01 -0.38 -13.81
CA PHE A 128 2.83 0.37 -13.42
C PHE A 128 1.66 -0.55 -13.04
N ALA A 129 1.42 -1.62 -13.80
CA ALA A 129 0.40 -2.62 -13.53
C ALA A 129 0.64 -3.34 -12.20
N CYS A 130 1.85 -3.91 -12.03
CA CYS A 130 2.23 -4.64 -10.81
C CYS A 130 2.11 -3.74 -9.56
N PHE A 131 2.58 -2.50 -9.67
CA PHE A 131 2.52 -1.54 -8.58
C PHE A 131 1.11 -1.08 -8.27
N THR A 132 0.24 -0.93 -9.27
CA THR A 132 -1.17 -0.62 -9.07
C THR A 132 -1.89 -1.73 -8.31
N ASP A 133 -1.71 -2.99 -8.71
CA ASP A 133 -2.27 -4.15 -8.00
C ASP A 133 -1.77 -4.22 -6.55
N LEU A 134 -0.46 -4.07 -6.31
CA LEU A 134 0.12 -4.09 -4.97
C LEU A 134 -0.38 -2.94 -4.09
N LEU A 135 -0.47 -1.73 -4.64
CA LEU A 135 -1.03 -0.59 -3.92
C LEU A 135 -2.51 -0.80 -3.57
N CYS A 136 -3.29 -1.45 -4.44
CA CYS A 136 -4.67 -1.82 -4.14
C CYS A 136 -4.75 -2.82 -2.97
N HIS A 137 -3.86 -3.83 -2.93
CA HIS A 137 -3.78 -4.76 -1.80
C HIS A 137 -3.42 -4.05 -0.50
N MET A 138 -2.44 -3.14 -0.52
CA MET A 138 -2.07 -2.34 0.66
C MET A 138 -3.22 -1.42 1.09
N ASN A 139 -3.91 -0.77 0.13
CA ASN A 139 -5.05 0.08 0.45
C ASN A 139 -6.20 -0.71 1.08
N ASN A 140 -6.44 -1.95 0.62
CA ASN A 140 -7.42 -2.85 1.22
C ASN A 140 -7.08 -3.24 2.66
N LEU A 141 -5.80 -3.53 2.95
CA LEU A 141 -5.34 -3.73 4.34
C LEU A 141 -5.61 -2.47 5.16
N ASN A 142 -5.25 -1.32 4.62
CA ASN A 142 -5.35 -0.05 5.30
C ASN A 142 -6.79 0.34 5.67
N VAL A 143 -7.74 0.18 4.74
CA VAL A 143 -9.17 0.38 4.97
C VAL A 143 -9.69 -0.54 6.09
N LYS A 144 -9.25 -1.79 6.14
CA LYS A 144 -9.63 -2.73 7.21
C LYS A 144 -9.13 -2.25 8.57
N MET A 145 -7.85 -1.87 8.68
CA MET A 145 -7.26 -1.40 9.94
C MET A 145 -7.88 -0.09 10.45
N GLN A 146 -8.40 0.76 9.55
CA GLN A 146 -9.11 2.00 9.90
C GLN A 146 -10.63 1.83 10.02
N GLY A 147 -11.14 0.60 9.88
CA GLY A 147 -12.55 0.31 10.01
C GLY A 147 -13.10 0.74 11.37
N LYS A 148 -14.42 0.89 11.46
CA LYS A 148 -15.09 1.09 12.75
C LYS A 148 -14.93 -0.18 13.59
N ASN A 149 -14.81 -0.01 14.91
CA ASN A 149 -14.72 -1.10 15.87
C ASN A 149 -13.53 -2.05 15.63
N GLN A 150 -12.39 -1.50 15.19
CA GLN A 150 -11.14 -2.24 15.09
C GLN A 150 -10.40 -2.20 16.43
N PHE A 151 -10.35 -3.34 17.10
CA PHE A 151 -9.50 -3.51 18.26
C PHE A 151 -8.06 -3.87 17.83
N ILE A 152 -7.14 -3.81 18.79
CA ILE A 152 -5.72 -4.04 18.54
C ILE A 152 -5.45 -5.45 18.00
N ASP A 153 -6.22 -6.43 18.46
CA ASP A 153 -6.18 -7.82 18.00
C ASP A 153 -6.76 -7.99 16.59
N ASP A 154 -7.82 -7.26 16.22
CA ASP A 154 -8.32 -7.23 14.84
C ASP A 154 -7.25 -6.68 13.87
N ILE A 155 -6.64 -5.57 14.25
CA ILE A 155 -5.55 -4.94 13.49
C ILE A 155 -4.40 -5.93 13.31
N TRP A 156 -4.04 -6.64 14.38
CA TRP A 156 -2.98 -7.64 14.32
C TRP A 156 -3.34 -8.84 13.44
N ALA A 157 -4.58 -9.33 13.52
CA ALA A 157 -5.07 -10.39 12.65
C ALA A 157 -5.02 -9.96 11.17
N HIS A 158 -5.38 -8.71 10.86
CA HIS A 158 -5.27 -8.15 9.52
C HIS A 158 -3.83 -8.07 9.03
N LEU A 159 -2.89 -7.63 9.87
CA LEU A 159 -1.46 -7.61 9.56
C LEU A 159 -0.93 -9.03 9.32
N LYS A 160 -1.22 -9.99 10.20
CA LYS A 160 -0.83 -11.40 10.03
C LYS A 160 -1.36 -11.99 8.71
N ALA A 161 -2.64 -11.76 8.42
CA ALA A 161 -3.25 -12.21 7.17
C ALA A 161 -2.57 -11.57 5.95
N PHE A 162 -2.19 -10.29 6.02
CA PHE A 162 -1.50 -9.62 4.93
C PHE A 162 -0.08 -10.15 4.72
N LYS A 163 0.69 -10.42 5.80
CA LYS A 163 2.00 -11.08 5.69
C LYS A 163 1.90 -12.44 4.99
N LEU A 164 0.89 -13.25 5.35
CA LEU A 164 0.61 -14.51 4.65
C LEU A 164 0.26 -14.31 3.17
N LYS A 165 -0.51 -13.26 2.85
CA LYS A 165 -0.79 -12.90 1.44
C LYS A 165 0.47 -12.52 0.67
N LEU A 166 1.39 -11.76 1.26
CA LEU A 166 2.65 -11.42 0.60
C LEU A 166 3.47 -12.68 0.26
N ASN A 167 3.50 -13.68 1.15
CA ASN A 167 4.13 -14.97 0.86
C ASN A 167 3.41 -15.74 -0.24
N LEU A 168 2.07 -15.76 -0.22
CA LEU A 168 1.26 -16.35 -1.29
C LEU A 168 1.57 -15.70 -2.64
N PHE A 169 1.53 -14.36 -2.71
CA PHE A 169 1.81 -13.59 -3.91
C PHE A 169 3.22 -13.85 -4.43
N THR A 170 4.20 -13.92 -3.55
CA THR A 170 5.59 -14.29 -3.89
C THR A 170 5.65 -15.67 -4.55
N GLY A 171 5.02 -16.68 -3.92
CA GLY A 171 5.00 -18.04 -4.46
C GLY A 171 4.21 -18.20 -5.75
N GLN A 172 3.23 -17.34 -6.00
CA GLN A 172 2.47 -17.30 -7.25
C GLN A 172 3.27 -16.63 -8.38
N LEU A 173 3.91 -15.48 -8.12
CA LEU A 173 4.78 -14.84 -9.10
C LEU A 173 5.93 -15.77 -9.53
N ALA A 174 6.52 -16.53 -8.61
CA ALA A 174 7.55 -17.52 -8.93
C ALA A 174 7.08 -18.65 -9.87
N LYS A 175 5.75 -18.84 -9.99
CA LYS A 175 5.10 -19.81 -10.88
C LYS A 175 4.41 -19.15 -12.07
N ASN A 176 4.64 -17.86 -12.28
CA ASN A 176 3.96 -17.02 -13.27
C ASN A 176 2.43 -17.01 -13.12
N ASP A 177 1.92 -17.24 -11.90
CA ASP A 177 0.50 -17.13 -11.57
C ASP A 177 0.19 -15.68 -11.19
N LEU A 178 -0.52 -14.98 -12.09
CA LEU A 178 -0.89 -13.57 -11.94
C LEU A 178 -2.33 -13.39 -11.41
N SER A 179 -2.95 -14.43 -10.83
CA SER A 179 -4.36 -14.39 -10.41
C SER A 179 -4.71 -13.25 -9.44
N HIS A 180 -3.74 -12.81 -8.62
CA HIS A 180 -3.91 -11.68 -7.69
C HIS A 180 -3.36 -10.35 -8.21
N PHE A 181 -2.83 -10.34 -9.43
CA PHE A 181 -2.28 -9.19 -10.11
C PHE A 181 -3.04 -8.96 -11.42
N SER A 182 -4.32 -8.62 -11.28
CA SER A 182 -5.26 -8.49 -12.40
C SER A 182 -4.83 -7.51 -13.49
N ARG A 183 -4.20 -6.37 -13.12
CA ARG A 183 -3.70 -5.39 -14.09
C ARG A 183 -2.47 -5.95 -14.78
N LEU A 184 -1.56 -6.57 -14.03
CA LEU A 184 -0.38 -7.22 -14.61
C LEU A 184 -0.77 -8.36 -15.56
N ASN A 185 -1.79 -9.14 -15.21
CA ASN A 185 -2.33 -10.22 -16.04
C ASN A 185 -3.00 -9.72 -17.34
N SER A 186 -3.36 -8.44 -17.41
CA SER A 186 -3.89 -7.82 -18.63
C SER A 186 -2.81 -7.36 -19.61
N ILE A 187 -1.54 -7.36 -19.20
CA ILE A 187 -0.41 -7.05 -20.07
C ILE A 187 -0.12 -8.25 -20.98
N PRO A 188 -0.02 -8.08 -22.32
CA PRO A 188 0.13 -9.19 -23.26
C PRO A 188 1.34 -10.10 -23.03
N SER A 189 2.45 -9.55 -22.54
CA SER A 189 3.66 -10.29 -22.20
C SER A 189 4.44 -9.54 -21.15
N VAL A 190 4.71 -10.19 -20.02
CA VAL A 190 5.58 -9.66 -18.96
C VAL A 190 6.87 -10.44 -18.97
N ASN A 191 8.00 -9.73 -19.03
CA ASN A 191 9.34 -10.31 -19.00
C ASN A 191 9.56 -11.13 -17.71
N GLU A 192 10.11 -12.34 -17.82
CA GLU A 192 10.47 -13.21 -16.68
C GLU A 192 11.41 -12.52 -15.68
N GLU A 193 12.34 -11.69 -16.16
CA GLU A 193 13.24 -10.90 -15.31
C GLU A 193 12.44 -9.91 -14.44
N LYS A 194 11.38 -9.32 -15.00
CA LYS A 194 10.50 -8.42 -14.25
C LYS A 194 9.69 -9.16 -13.20
N LEU A 195 9.13 -10.32 -13.55
CA LEU A 195 8.42 -11.17 -12.57
C LEU A 195 9.33 -11.53 -11.38
N LYS A 196 10.59 -11.86 -11.64
CA LYS A 196 11.59 -12.10 -10.59
C LYS A 196 11.89 -10.86 -9.75
N ASN A 197 12.01 -9.69 -10.38
CA ASN A 197 12.19 -8.43 -9.67
C ASN A 197 10.99 -8.07 -8.78
N TYR A 198 9.76 -8.36 -9.23
CA TYR A 198 8.54 -8.17 -8.45
C TYR A 198 8.48 -9.14 -7.28
N GLU A 199 8.81 -10.42 -7.51
CA GLU A 199 8.92 -11.44 -6.46
C GLU A 199 9.90 -10.99 -5.36
N ASP A 200 11.11 -10.54 -5.73
CA ASP A 200 12.10 -10.06 -4.78
C ASP A 200 11.66 -8.77 -4.06
N GLY A 201 10.89 -7.91 -4.74
CA GLY A 201 10.22 -6.77 -4.13
C GLY A 201 9.23 -7.18 -3.04
N LEU A 202 8.40 -8.21 -3.29
CA LEU A 202 7.45 -8.73 -2.31
C LEU A 202 8.14 -9.38 -1.10
N LYS A 203 9.25 -10.09 -1.30
CA LYS A 203 10.06 -10.63 -0.20
C LYS A 203 10.60 -9.52 0.70
N LYS A 204 11.14 -8.46 0.11
CA LYS A 204 11.62 -7.27 0.85
C LYS A 204 10.48 -6.58 1.60
N LEU A 205 9.32 -6.45 0.96
CA LEU A 205 8.14 -5.87 1.59
C LEU A 205 7.68 -6.72 2.79
N HIS A 206 7.60 -8.05 2.63
CA HIS A 206 7.28 -8.96 3.72
C HIS A 206 8.25 -8.80 4.89
N PHE A 207 9.55 -8.72 4.61
CA PHE A 207 10.58 -8.50 5.62
C PHE A 207 10.38 -7.16 6.38
N GLU A 208 10.08 -6.06 5.68
CA GLU A 208 9.76 -4.78 6.35
C GLU A 208 8.52 -4.90 7.25
N PHE A 209 7.48 -5.63 6.83
CA PHE A 209 6.32 -5.89 7.69
C PHE A 209 6.71 -6.67 8.96
N GLU A 210 7.57 -7.68 8.85
CA GLU A 210 8.05 -8.41 10.03
C GLU A 210 8.85 -7.50 10.98
N CYS A 211 9.77 -6.69 10.46
CA CYS A 211 10.58 -5.81 11.29
C CYS A 211 9.76 -4.69 11.95
N ARG A 212 8.85 -4.06 11.21
CA ARG A 212 8.13 -2.86 11.69
C ARG A 212 7.02 -3.17 12.67
N PHE A 213 6.45 -4.37 12.61
CA PHE A 213 5.36 -4.81 13.48
C PHE A 213 5.81 -5.84 14.51
N GLN A 214 7.11 -5.90 14.84
CA GLN A 214 7.61 -6.83 15.86
C GLN A 214 7.01 -6.57 17.26
N ASP A 215 6.58 -5.33 17.53
CA ASP A 215 5.94 -4.93 18.77
C ASP A 215 4.60 -5.66 18.97
N PHE A 216 3.83 -5.85 17.90
CA PHE A 216 2.64 -6.70 17.92
C PHE A 216 2.97 -8.17 18.17
N SER A 217 4.02 -8.70 17.52
CA SER A 217 4.47 -10.08 17.77
C SER A 217 4.87 -10.30 19.24
N ALA A 218 5.46 -9.29 19.88
CA ALA A 218 5.87 -9.36 21.29
C ALA A 218 4.69 -9.40 22.28
N MET A 219 3.50 -8.94 21.86
CA MET A 219 2.27 -8.98 22.67
C MET A 219 1.31 -10.11 22.26
N GLN A 220 1.75 -11.03 21.38
CA GLN A 220 0.88 -12.06 20.82
C GLN A 220 0.15 -12.84 21.91
N THR A 221 0.83 -13.22 22.99
CA THR A 221 0.25 -13.99 24.09
C THR A 221 -0.90 -13.23 24.77
N GLU A 222 -0.70 -11.95 25.09
CA GLU A 222 -1.74 -11.12 25.70
C GLU A 222 -2.95 -10.93 24.77
N LEU A 223 -2.71 -10.78 23.46
CA LEU A 223 -3.77 -10.69 22.46
C LEU A 223 -4.53 -12.00 22.30
N ASP A 224 -3.85 -13.14 22.40
CA ASP A 224 -4.45 -14.47 22.27
C ASP A 224 -5.34 -14.82 23.47
N ILE A 225 -4.96 -14.39 24.68
CA ILE A 225 -5.82 -14.52 25.88
C ILE A 225 -7.15 -13.80 25.65
N PHE A 226 -7.11 -12.60 25.07
CA PHE A 226 -8.32 -11.82 24.82
C PHE A 226 -9.19 -12.40 23.71
N THR A 227 -8.57 -12.85 22.61
CA THR A 227 -9.30 -13.30 21.41
C THR A 227 -9.73 -14.75 21.43
N MET A 228 -8.90 -15.62 22.01
CA MET A 228 -9.11 -17.06 22.05
C MET A 228 -8.78 -17.63 23.44
N PRO A 229 -9.48 -17.19 24.51
CA PRO A 229 -9.15 -17.57 25.89
C PRO A 229 -9.12 -19.09 26.11
N PHE A 230 -9.95 -19.84 25.37
CA PHE A 230 -10.02 -21.31 25.47
C PHE A 230 -8.90 -22.06 24.73
N ASN A 231 -8.12 -21.37 23.89
CA ASN A 231 -6.99 -21.96 23.16
C ASN A 231 -5.64 -21.62 23.81
N VAL A 232 -5.63 -20.87 24.92
CA VAL A 232 -4.42 -20.52 25.66
C VAL A 232 -4.20 -21.51 26.80
N ASN A 233 -2.95 -21.92 27.01
CA ASN A 233 -2.59 -22.72 28.18
C ASN A 233 -2.67 -21.83 29.44
N CYS A 234 -3.61 -22.11 30.33
CA CYS A 234 -3.82 -21.36 31.58
C CYS A 234 -2.58 -21.33 32.49
N GLU A 235 -1.68 -22.33 32.39
CA GLU A 235 -0.43 -22.38 33.15
C GLU A 235 0.63 -21.40 32.62
N ALA A 236 0.49 -20.94 31.39
CA ALA A 236 1.39 -19.97 30.75
C ALA A 236 0.91 -18.50 30.91
N VAL A 237 -0.28 -18.30 31.48
CA VAL A 237 -0.87 -16.98 31.72
C VAL A 237 -0.35 -16.43 33.06
N LYS A 238 -0.03 -15.13 33.10
CA LYS A 238 0.41 -14.49 34.34
C LYS A 238 -0.71 -14.55 35.38
N SER A 239 -0.36 -14.76 36.65
CA SER A 239 -1.33 -14.99 37.73
C SER A 239 -2.27 -13.82 38.02
N ASP A 240 -1.93 -12.61 37.56
CA ASP A 240 -2.76 -11.41 37.63
C ASP A 240 -3.83 -11.32 36.51
N LEU A 241 -3.77 -12.24 35.54
CA LEU A 241 -4.73 -12.37 34.43
C LEU A 241 -5.56 -13.68 34.52
N ASN A 242 -5.33 -14.50 35.55
CA ASN A 242 -6.09 -15.73 35.84
C ASN A 242 -7.31 -15.45 36.73
#